data_AF-A0A093DY93-F1
#
_entry.id   AF-A0A093DY93-F1
#
_cell.length_a   1.000
_cell.length_b   1.000
_cell.length_c   1.000
_cell.angle_alpha   90.00
_cell.angle_beta   90.00
_cell.angle_gamma   90.00
#
_symmetry.space_group_name_H-M   'P 1'
#
loop_
_entity.id
_entity.type
_entity.pdbx_description
1 polymer ?
#
loop_
_entity_poly.entity_id
_entity_poly.type
_entity_poly.pdbx_seq_one_letter_code
_entity_poly.pdbx_strand_id
1 'polypeptide(L)'
;AAGAIRPLVSTVIASTADGCLDHSLERARYRASEMPQAFLFDIIYEAYQQCTDYDLDYGTECLHLALKYCKTNAKLVEGTADLWKVTYKRDLYAAESIIKDNLSQQVCVITDVKQAIAQVGFLLHESLKSQIKVEAISTSLSKNDSHLQNIFSGQCYNFVCVNDKKYTLQESQQLVDMLEKSNIPLLYPVVLILVHLDISENISFSIEMEELTRIKKFAREVKKKNVLVYGLLIQYKVSNFL
;
A
#
# COMPACT_ATOMS: atom_id res chain seq x y z
N ALA A 1 -23.78 5.35 -22.33
CA ALA A 1 -23.37 4.39 -21.29
C ALA A 1 -22.06 3.73 -21.70
N ALA A 2 -21.22 3.35 -20.75
CA ALA A 2 -19.99 2.60 -20.97
C ALA A 2 -19.67 1.74 -19.75
N GLY A 3 -18.98 0.62 -19.95
CA GLY A 3 -18.58 -0.26 -18.86
C GLY A 3 -17.30 -1.02 -19.14
N ALA A 4 -16.54 -1.29 -18.09
CA ALA A 4 -15.35 -2.11 -18.16
C ALA A 4 -15.73 -3.58 -18.41
N ILE A 5 -14.95 -4.26 -19.25
CA ILE A 5 -15.10 -5.68 -19.53
C ILE A 5 -13.77 -6.41 -19.38
N ARG A 6 -13.87 -7.72 -19.12
CA ARG A 6 -12.75 -8.65 -19.11
C ARG A 6 -13.04 -9.89 -19.95
N PRO A 7 -12.00 -10.54 -20.51
CA PRO A 7 -12.16 -11.83 -21.14
C PRO A 7 -12.59 -12.88 -20.11
N LEU A 8 -13.43 -13.83 -20.53
CA LEU A 8 -13.80 -14.97 -19.70
C LEU A 8 -12.61 -15.91 -19.53
N VAL A 9 -12.32 -16.28 -18.29
CA VAL A 9 -11.28 -17.26 -17.95
C VAL A 9 -11.80 -18.69 -18.13
N SER A 10 -13.03 -18.94 -17.67
CA SER A 10 -13.68 -20.25 -17.75
C SER A 10 -14.71 -20.32 -18.88
N THR A 11 -14.99 -21.53 -19.35
CA THR A 11 -16.13 -21.81 -20.23
C THR A 11 -17.44 -21.56 -19.49
N VAL A 12 -18.39 -20.88 -20.14
CA VAL A 12 -19.74 -20.68 -19.59
C VAL A 12 -20.63 -21.82 -20.10
N ILE A 13 -21.34 -22.45 -19.16
CA ILE A 13 -22.26 -23.56 -19.42
C ILE A 13 -23.60 -23.26 -18.77
N ALA A 14 -24.67 -23.75 -19.38
CA ALA A 14 -25.99 -23.83 -18.77
C ALA A 14 -26.21 -25.22 -18.18
N SER A 15 -26.91 -25.29 -17.05
CA SER A 15 -27.29 -26.55 -16.40
C SER A 15 -28.80 -26.79 -16.54
N THR A 16 -29.19 -28.04 -16.76
CA THR A 16 -30.59 -28.49 -16.64
C THR A 16 -31.04 -28.49 -15.17
N ALA A 17 -32.34 -28.62 -14.94
CA ALA A 17 -32.91 -28.61 -13.58
C ALA A 17 -32.45 -29.78 -12.70
N ASP A 18 -32.03 -30.90 -13.29
CA ASP A 18 -31.45 -32.07 -12.61
C ASP A 18 -29.92 -31.97 -12.44
N GLY A 19 -29.31 -30.84 -12.80
CA GLY A 19 -27.89 -30.57 -12.60
C GLY A 19 -26.95 -31.15 -13.67
N CYS A 20 -27.48 -31.52 -14.84
CA CYS A 20 -26.70 -31.98 -15.98
C CYS A 20 -26.29 -30.83 -16.90
N LEU A 21 -25.30 -31.07 -17.77
CA LEU A 21 -24.91 -30.11 -18.80
C LEU A 21 -26.00 -30.00 -19.87
N ASP A 22 -26.48 -28.78 -20.12
CA ASP A 22 -27.39 -28.48 -21.24
C ASP A 22 -26.60 -28.07 -22.49
N HIS A 23 -25.98 -26.87 -22.44
CA HIS A 23 -25.18 -26.35 -23.53
C HIS A 23 -24.02 -25.48 -23.03
N SER A 24 -23.10 -25.14 -23.94
CA SER A 24 -21.97 -24.26 -23.67
C SER A 24 -21.97 -23.05 -24.61
N LEU A 25 -21.61 -21.88 -24.08
CA LEU A 25 -21.49 -20.66 -24.86
C LEU A 25 -20.13 -20.56 -25.54
N GLU A 26 -20.11 -20.01 -26.76
CA GLU A 26 -18.87 -19.74 -27.50
C GLU A 26 -18.06 -18.62 -26.82
N ARG A 27 -17.13 -19.00 -25.94
CA ARG A 27 -16.39 -18.10 -25.05
C ARG A 27 -15.82 -16.84 -25.73
N ALA A 28 -15.35 -16.95 -26.97
CA ALA A 28 -14.77 -15.83 -27.73
C ALA A 28 -15.76 -14.66 -27.98
N ARG A 29 -17.07 -14.92 -27.96
CA ARG A 29 -18.13 -13.94 -28.19
C ARG A 29 -18.64 -13.26 -26.92
N TYR A 30 -18.31 -13.79 -25.75
CA TYR A 30 -18.81 -13.30 -24.46
C TYR A 30 -17.70 -12.69 -23.62
N ARG A 31 -18.08 -11.81 -22.69
CA ARG A 31 -17.18 -11.09 -21.80
C ARG A 31 -17.77 -11.07 -20.40
N ALA A 32 -16.91 -11.00 -19.39
CA ALA A 32 -17.31 -10.64 -18.05
C ALA A 32 -17.49 -9.12 -17.98
N SER A 33 -18.63 -8.67 -17.48
CA SER A 33 -18.86 -7.26 -17.15
C SER A 33 -18.23 -6.97 -15.80
N GLU A 34 -17.45 -5.89 -15.72
CA GLU A 34 -16.77 -5.44 -14.50
C GLU A 34 -17.12 -3.99 -14.21
N MET A 35 -16.68 -3.51 -13.04
CA MET A 35 -16.75 -2.09 -12.66
C MET A 35 -15.40 -1.42 -12.91
N PRO A 36 -15.34 -0.11 -13.18
CA PRO A 36 -16.44 0.85 -13.14
C PRO A 36 -17.31 0.85 -14.40
N GLN A 37 -18.54 1.35 -14.22
CA GLN A 37 -19.46 1.69 -15.30
C GLN A 37 -19.84 3.17 -15.20
N ALA A 38 -20.13 3.79 -16.35
CA ALA A 38 -20.46 5.20 -16.44
C ALA A 38 -21.64 5.46 -17.37
N PHE A 39 -22.49 6.39 -16.97
CA PHE A 39 -23.74 6.72 -17.65
C PHE A 39 -23.91 8.23 -17.70
N LEU A 40 -24.57 8.72 -18.76
CA LEU A 40 -25.24 10.01 -18.66
C LEU A 40 -26.36 9.84 -17.64
N PHE A 41 -26.44 10.77 -16.69
CA PHE A 41 -27.36 10.66 -15.56
C PHE A 41 -28.81 10.46 -16.02
N ASP A 42 -29.28 11.30 -16.94
CA ASP A 42 -30.66 11.24 -17.44
C ASP A 42 -31.01 9.87 -18.02
N ILE A 43 -30.08 9.23 -18.74
CA ILE A 43 -30.29 7.91 -19.34
C ILE A 43 -30.46 6.83 -18.29
N ILE A 44 -29.56 6.77 -17.30
CA ILE A 44 -29.65 5.71 -16.29
C ILE A 44 -30.82 5.95 -15.34
N TYR A 45 -31.08 7.22 -15.00
CA TYR A 45 -32.21 7.60 -14.18
C TYR A 45 -33.55 7.23 -14.84
N GLU A 46 -33.73 7.58 -16.12
CA GLU A 46 -34.93 7.21 -16.89
C GLU A 46 -35.09 5.70 -17.03
N ALA A 47 -33.98 4.95 -17.18
CA ALA A 47 -34.01 3.49 -17.23
C ALA A 47 -34.54 2.89 -15.91
N TYR A 48 -34.13 3.43 -14.76
CA TYR A 48 -34.65 3.01 -13.46
C TYR A 48 -36.10 3.45 -13.22
N GLN A 49 -36.53 4.59 -13.75
CA GLN A 49 -37.94 5.00 -13.66
C GLN A 49 -38.89 4.07 -14.41
N GLN A 50 -38.40 3.43 -15.48
CA GLN A 50 -39.19 2.51 -16.31
C GLN A 50 -39.00 1.03 -15.95
N CYS A 51 -38.03 0.69 -15.09
CA CYS A 51 -37.73 -0.71 -14.81
C CYS A 51 -38.88 -1.39 -14.07
N THR A 52 -39.17 -2.64 -14.45
CA THR A 52 -40.14 -3.45 -13.72
C THR A 52 -39.59 -3.87 -12.35
N ASP A 53 -40.47 -4.13 -11.38
CA ASP A 53 -40.08 -4.68 -10.07
C ASP A 53 -39.23 -5.95 -10.22
N TYR A 54 -39.58 -6.80 -11.19
CA TYR A 54 -38.80 -8.00 -11.50
C TYR A 54 -37.35 -7.69 -11.91
N ASP A 55 -37.13 -6.73 -12.82
CA ASP A 55 -35.79 -6.37 -13.24
C ASP A 55 -35.02 -5.64 -12.15
N LEU A 56 -35.71 -4.94 -11.25
CA LEU A 56 -35.09 -4.28 -10.09
C LEU A 56 -34.60 -5.33 -9.07
N ASP A 57 -35.38 -6.38 -8.83
CA ASP A 57 -35.08 -7.41 -7.85
C ASP A 57 -34.06 -8.46 -8.35
N TYR A 58 -34.13 -8.81 -9.64
CA TYR A 58 -33.34 -9.92 -10.22
C TYR A 58 -32.32 -9.47 -11.27
N GLY A 59 -32.37 -8.22 -11.74
CA GLY A 59 -31.40 -7.66 -12.67
C GLY A 59 -30.04 -7.48 -12.03
N THR A 60 -28.98 -7.89 -12.73
CA THR A 60 -27.59 -7.82 -12.24
C THR A 60 -26.70 -6.86 -13.04
N GLU A 61 -27.24 -6.21 -14.08
CA GLU A 61 -26.44 -5.46 -15.06
C GLU A 61 -27.09 -4.12 -15.45
N CYS A 62 -26.51 -3.01 -15.00
CA CYS A 62 -27.00 -1.65 -15.27
C CYS A 62 -26.91 -1.27 -16.76
N LEU A 63 -25.91 -1.78 -17.48
CA LEU A 63 -25.80 -1.57 -18.93
C LEU A 63 -26.99 -2.21 -19.67
N HIS A 64 -27.50 -3.34 -19.16
CA HIS A 64 -28.67 -4.02 -19.72
C HIS A 64 -29.95 -3.21 -19.47
N LEU A 65 -30.10 -2.58 -18.28
CA LEU A 65 -31.22 -1.67 -18.02
C LEU A 65 -31.22 -0.49 -19.01
N ALA A 66 -30.08 0.19 -19.17
CA ALA A 66 -29.95 1.31 -20.11
C ALA A 66 -30.24 0.90 -21.57
N LEU A 67 -29.87 -0.32 -21.94
CA LEU A 67 -30.20 -0.89 -23.26
C LEU A 67 -31.70 -1.19 -23.39
N LYS A 68 -32.29 -1.86 -22.40
CA LYS A 68 -33.68 -2.35 -22.44
C LYS A 68 -34.70 -1.20 -22.41
N TYR A 69 -34.49 -0.23 -21.53
CA TYR A 69 -35.48 0.83 -21.27
C TYR A 69 -35.20 2.13 -22.01
N CYS A 70 -33.94 2.44 -22.32
CA CYS A 70 -33.55 3.68 -23.00
C CYS A 70 -32.85 3.46 -24.34
N LYS A 71 -32.83 2.22 -24.88
CA LYS A 71 -32.22 1.85 -26.16
C LYS A 71 -30.76 2.31 -26.31
N THR A 72 -30.07 2.45 -25.18
CA THR A 72 -28.71 2.99 -25.15
C THR A 72 -27.70 1.86 -25.29
N ASN A 73 -27.04 1.80 -26.44
CA ASN A 73 -25.93 0.85 -26.65
C ASN A 73 -24.70 1.32 -25.87
N ALA A 74 -24.30 0.53 -24.87
CA ALA A 74 -23.12 0.84 -24.08
C ALA A 74 -21.82 0.56 -24.85
N LYS A 75 -20.82 1.43 -24.70
CA LYS A 75 -19.46 1.14 -25.15
C LYS A 75 -18.79 0.20 -24.16
N LEU A 76 -18.35 -0.96 -24.63
CA LEU A 76 -17.54 -1.89 -23.84
C LEU A 76 -16.07 -1.48 -23.93
N VAL A 77 -15.42 -1.34 -22.77
CA VAL A 77 -14.03 -0.87 -22.64
C VAL A 77 -13.19 -1.96 -21.98
N GLU A 78 -12.05 -2.33 -22.56
CA GLU A 78 -11.18 -3.36 -22.00
C GLU A 78 -10.57 -2.89 -20.66
N GLY A 79 -10.78 -3.67 -19.61
CA GLY A 79 -10.27 -3.42 -18.27
C GLY A 79 -8.97 -4.15 -17.96
N THR A 80 -8.22 -3.65 -16.97
CA THR A 80 -7.03 -4.34 -16.43
C THR A 80 -7.44 -5.54 -15.58
N ALA A 81 -6.49 -6.41 -15.25
CA ALA A 81 -6.76 -7.53 -14.35
C ALA A 81 -7.30 -7.02 -12.99
N ASP A 82 -6.83 -5.87 -12.51
CA ASP A 82 -7.12 -5.28 -11.19
C ASP A 82 -8.60 -4.95 -10.89
N LEU A 83 -9.48 -5.05 -11.89
CA LEU A 83 -10.90 -4.76 -11.74
C LEU A 83 -11.71 -5.94 -11.16
N TRP A 84 -11.07 -7.03 -10.73
CA TRP A 84 -11.81 -8.16 -10.13
C TRP A 84 -12.49 -7.75 -8.83
N LYS A 85 -13.69 -8.31 -8.62
CA LYS A 85 -14.40 -8.18 -7.34
C LYS A 85 -13.85 -9.15 -6.30
N VAL A 86 -13.45 -8.63 -5.15
CA VAL A 86 -13.10 -9.45 -3.96
C VAL A 86 -14.36 -10.16 -3.46
N THR A 87 -14.44 -11.48 -3.69
CA THR A 87 -15.64 -12.29 -3.41
C THR A 87 -15.34 -13.42 -2.41
N TYR A 88 -14.16 -14.02 -2.50
CA TYR A 88 -13.73 -15.16 -1.67
C TYR A 88 -12.55 -14.80 -0.78
N LYS A 89 -12.27 -15.67 0.21
CA LYS A 89 -11.12 -15.50 1.12
C LYS A 89 -9.78 -15.42 0.39
N ARG A 90 -9.60 -16.18 -0.69
CA ARG A 90 -8.38 -16.11 -1.51
C ARG A 90 -8.18 -14.75 -2.17
N ASP A 91 -9.28 -14.05 -2.47
CA ASP A 91 -9.23 -12.73 -3.09
C ASP A 91 -8.77 -11.68 -2.05
N LEU A 92 -9.09 -11.88 -0.76
CA LEU A 92 -8.51 -11.07 0.33
C LEU A 92 -6.99 -11.23 0.40
N TYR A 93 -6.46 -12.45 0.25
CA TYR A 93 -5.01 -12.67 0.24
C TYR A 93 -4.33 -11.98 -0.95
N ALA A 94 -4.95 -12.05 -2.13
CA ALA A 94 -4.45 -11.36 -3.32
C ALA A 94 -4.46 -9.84 -3.12
N ALA A 95 -5.61 -9.29 -2.70
CA ALA A 95 -5.76 -7.85 -2.45
C ALA A 95 -4.79 -7.34 -1.38
N GLU A 96 -4.64 -8.06 -0.26
CA GLU A 96 -3.69 -7.73 0.80
C GLU A 96 -2.25 -7.70 0.27
N SER A 97 -1.88 -8.69 -0.55
CA SER A 97 -0.53 -8.78 -1.13
C SER A 97 -0.24 -7.62 -2.07
N ILE A 98 -1.19 -7.27 -2.95
CA ILE A 98 -1.06 -6.14 -3.88
C ILE A 98 -0.96 -4.81 -3.14
N ILE A 99 -1.78 -4.61 -2.11
CA ILE A 99 -1.70 -3.41 -1.26
C ILE A 99 -0.32 -3.31 -0.61
N LYS A 100 0.17 -4.39 0.00
CA LYS A 100 1.51 -4.41 0.63
C LYS A 100 2.63 -4.17 -0.37
N ASP A 101 2.54 -4.76 -1.55
CA ASP A 101 3.54 -4.59 -2.61
C ASP A 101 3.60 -3.13 -3.07
N ASN A 102 2.45 -2.50 -3.33
CA ASN A 102 2.36 -1.09 -3.69
C ASN A 102 2.91 -0.16 -2.60
N LEU A 103 2.56 -0.42 -1.33
CA LEU A 103 3.07 0.36 -0.19
C LEU A 103 4.58 0.19 0.01
N SER A 104 5.17 -0.90 -0.48
CA SER A 104 6.59 -1.24 -0.32
C SER A 104 7.49 -0.63 -1.40
N GLN A 105 6.92 0.03 -2.41
CA GLN A 105 7.68 0.62 -3.53
C GLN A 105 8.47 1.88 -3.15
N GLN A 106 8.23 2.45 -1.97
CA GLN A 106 8.89 3.68 -1.51
C GLN A 106 9.36 3.57 -0.06
N VAL A 107 10.57 4.09 0.20
CA VAL A 107 11.13 4.25 1.55
C VAL A 107 11.74 5.64 1.73
N CYS A 108 11.56 6.20 2.93
CA CYS A 108 12.18 7.45 3.35
C CYS A 108 13.33 7.18 4.33
N VAL A 109 14.55 7.57 3.97
CA VAL A 109 15.74 7.46 4.83
C VAL A 109 15.96 8.80 5.53
N ILE A 110 15.88 8.79 6.86
CA ILE A 110 16.08 9.96 7.74
C ILE A 110 17.43 9.80 8.44
N THR A 111 18.28 10.80 8.32
CA THR A 111 19.65 10.80 8.84
C THR A 111 19.93 12.05 9.68
N ASP A 112 20.70 11.88 10.75
CA ASP A 112 21.27 12.98 11.52
C ASP A 112 22.40 13.67 10.73
N VAL A 113 22.66 14.94 11.04
CA VAL A 113 23.61 15.85 10.37
C VAL A 113 25.07 15.45 10.62
N LYS A 114 25.35 14.54 11.55
CA LYS A 114 26.70 14.04 11.82
C LYS A 114 27.29 13.33 10.59
N GLN A 115 28.49 13.71 10.20
CA GLN A 115 29.15 13.26 8.96
C GLN A 115 29.22 11.73 8.79
N ALA A 116 29.58 10.98 9.83
CA ALA A 116 29.65 9.52 9.75
C ALA A 116 28.27 8.86 9.54
N ILE A 117 27.22 9.44 10.13
CA ILE A 117 25.83 8.96 10.00
C ILE A 117 25.29 9.31 8.62
N ALA A 118 25.57 10.52 8.14
CA ALA A 118 25.22 10.95 6.80
C ALA A 118 25.88 10.06 5.73
N GLN A 119 27.13 9.65 5.91
CA GLN A 119 27.80 8.70 5.02
C GLN A 119 27.10 7.34 4.98
N VAL A 120 26.77 6.75 6.14
CA VAL A 120 26.07 5.46 6.18
C VAL A 120 24.66 5.58 5.62
N GLY A 121 23.96 6.67 5.92
CA GLY A 121 22.66 6.98 5.35
C GLY A 121 22.70 7.10 3.83
N PHE A 122 23.73 7.75 3.28
CA PHE A 122 23.97 7.81 1.84
C PHE A 122 24.25 6.44 1.23
N LEU A 123 25.07 5.61 1.87
CA LEU A 123 25.34 4.24 1.41
C LEU A 123 24.08 3.37 1.42
N LEU A 124 23.25 3.49 2.47
CA LEU A 124 21.96 2.81 2.57
C LEU A 124 21.01 3.29 1.47
N HIS A 125 20.94 4.60 1.24
CA HIS A 125 20.16 5.18 0.15
C HIS A 125 20.57 4.61 -1.21
N GLU A 126 21.86 4.65 -1.55
CA GLU A 126 22.36 4.16 -2.84
C GLU A 126 22.16 2.65 -3.00
N SER A 127 22.32 1.88 -1.93
CA SER A 127 22.07 0.43 -1.95
C SER A 127 20.60 0.11 -2.25
N LEU A 128 19.66 0.84 -1.64
CA LEU A 128 18.22 0.64 -1.79
C LEU A 128 17.66 1.19 -3.11
N LYS A 129 18.26 2.26 -3.64
CA LYS A 129 17.81 2.93 -4.87
C LYS A 129 17.81 2.03 -6.10
N SER A 130 18.62 0.98 -6.10
CA SER A 130 18.64 -0.03 -7.16
C SER A 130 17.38 -0.91 -7.21
N GLN A 131 16.60 -0.96 -6.13
CA GLN A 131 15.46 -1.88 -5.96
C GLN A 131 14.13 -1.15 -5.75
N ILE A 132 14.14 -0.02 -5.05
CA ILE A 132 12.93 0.72 -4.66
C ILE A 132 13.14 2.23 -4.78
N LYS A 133 12.04 3.00 -4.83
CA LYS A 133 12.12 4.46 -4.76
C LYS A 133 12.59 4.86 -3.36
N VAL A 134 13.69 5.61 -3.29
CA VAL A 134 14.23 6.11 -2.02
C VAL A 134 14.15 7.63 -2.01
N GLU A 135 13.57 8.18 -0.94
CA GLU A 135 13.68 9.60 -0.61
C GLU A 135 14.63 9.74 0.58
N ALA A 136 15.67 10.56 0.45
CA ALA A 136 16.61 10.84 1.52
C ALA A 136 16.36 12.21 2.15
N ILE A 137 16.33 12.25 3.48
CA ILE A 137 16.28 13.46 4.27
C ILE A 137 17.47 13.48 5.22
N SER A 138 18.28 14.52 5.10
CA SER A 138 19.30 14.86 6.08
C SER A 138 18.77 16.00 6.93
N THR A 139 18.29 15.70 8.15
CA THR A 139 17.72 16.74 9.02
C THR A 139 17.95 16.38 10.48
N SER A 140 18.32 17.37 11.29
CA SER A 140 18.15 17.26 12.74
C SER A 140 16.66 17.31 13.04
N LEU A 141 16.10 16.35 13.78
CA LEU A 141 14.68 16.34 14.21
C LEU A 141 14.36 17.55 15.10
N SER A 142 14.24 18.73 14.49
CA SER A 142 13.74 19.94 15.10
C SER A 142 12.27 20.08 14.74
N LYS A 143 11.47 20.66 15.65
CA LYS A 143 10.01 20.55 15.65
C LYS A 143 9.26 21.12 14.42
N ASN A 144 9.94 21.78 13.48
CA ASN A 144 9.32 22.54 12.38
C ASN A 144 10.02 22.33 11.02
N ASP A 145 10.35 21.09 10.62
CA ASP A 145 10.88 20.87 9.27
C ASP A 145 9.74 20.72 8.24
N SER A 146 9.56 21.74 7.41
CA SER A 146 8.61 21.75 6.30
C SER A 146 8.82 20.59 5.31
N HIS A 147 10.04 20.08 5.18
CA HIS A 147 10.37 18.99 4.26
C HIS A 147 9.83 17.65 4.75
N LEU A 148 9.89 17.39 6.07
CA LEU A 148 9.29 16.21 6.70
C LEU A 148 7.77 16.22 6.57
N GLN A 149 7.13 17.38 6.76
CA GLN A 149 5.68 17.52 6.62
C GLN A 149 5.21 17.26 5.17
N ASN A 150 5.99 17.69 4.18
CA ASN A 150 5.69 17.40 2.77
C ASN A 150 5.82 15.91 2.46
N ILE A 151 6.80 15.23 3.04
CA ILE A 151 6.99 13.78 2.85
C ILE A 151 5.91 12.98 3.57
N PHE A 152 5.45 13.45 4.72
CA PHE A 152 4.28 12.88 5.40
C PHE A 152 2.96 13.13 4.64
N SER A 153 2.94 14.16 3.79
CA SER A 153 1.84 14.37 2.85
C SER A 153 1.99 13.49 1.59
N GLY A 154 3.21 13.06 1.28
CA GLY A 154 3.50 12.01 0.31
C GLY A 154 3.11 10.64 0.86
N GLN A 155 2.61 9.75 0.02
CA GLN A 155 2.13 8.41 0.39
C GLN A 155 3.28 7.45 0.78
N CYS A 156 4.20 7.87 1.67
CA CYS A 156 5.31 7.07 2.17
C CYS A 156 4.95 6.42 3.51
N TYR A 157 5.05 5.10 3.56
CA TYR A 157 4.69 4.30 4.74
C TYR A 157 5.88 3.57 5.37
N ASN A 158 7.07 3.65 4.75
CA ASN A 158 8.28 2.99 5.23
C ASN A 158 9.36 4.03 5.52
N PHE A 159 9.84 4.03 6.76
CA PHE A 159 10.85 4.97 7.24
C PHE A 159 12.05 4.21 7.81
N VAL A 160 13.24 4.66 7.46
CA VAL A 160 14.51 4.17 8.01
C VAL A 160 15.19 5.34 8.68
N CYS A 161 15.34 5.28 10.00
CA CYS A 161 15.98 6.33 10.78
C CYS A 161 17.38 5.86 11.18
N VAL A 162 18.42 6.51 10.65
CA VAL A 162 19.82 6.12 10.85
C VAL A 162 20.46 7.04 11.87
N ASN A 163 20.88 6.48 13.01
CA ASN A 163 21.38 7.27 14.13
C ASN A 163 22.58 6.65 14.85
N ASP A 164 23.24 7.49 15.65
CA ASP A 164 24.33 7.14 16.55
C ASP A 164 23.85 6.26 17.71
N LYS A 165 24.77 5.53 18.37
CA LYS A 165 24.48 4.79 19.62
C LYS A 165 23.88 5.67 20.72
N LYS A 166 24.15 6.97 20.72
CA LYS A 166 23.58 7.94 21.68
C LYS A 166 22.16 8.41 21.34
N TYR A 167 21.56 7.89 20.28
CA TYR A 167 20.23 8.31 19.86
C TYR A 167 19.20 8.00 20.93
N THR A 168 18.48 9.03 21.32
CA THR A 168 17.55 8.91 22.42
C THR A 168 16.22 8.41 21.87
N LEU A 169 15.57 7.50 22.60
CA LEU A 169 14.16 7.16 22.33
C LEU A 169 13.23 8.38 22.28
N GLN A 170 13.67 9.51 22.82
CA GLN A 170 12.96 10.78 22.72
C GLN A 170 12.85 11.28 21.27
N GLU A 171 13.88 11.13 20.45
CA GLU A 171 13.84 11.54 19.04
C GLU A 171 12.96 10.57 18.22
N SER A 172 13.06 9.27 18.49
CA SER A 172 12.13 8.28 17.92
C SER A 172 10.68 8.54 18.32
N GLN A 173 10.43 8.96 19.57
CA GLN A 173 9.10 9.34 20.03
C GLN A 173 8.58 10.58 19.30
N GLN A 174 9.42 11.60 19.10
CA GLN A 174 9.04 12.79 18.32
C GLN A 174 8.67 12.43 16.89
N LEU A 175 9.42 11.53 16.23
CA LEU A 175 9.09 11.06 14.89
C LEU A 175 7.70 10.39 14.86
N VAL A 176 7.43 9.51 15.81
CA VAL A 176 6.13 8.85 15.92
C VAL A 176 5.01 9.85 16.18
N ASP A 177 5.24 10.87 17.01
CA ASP A 177 4.25 11.92 17.27
C ASP A 177 3.98 12.77 16.02
N MET A 178 4.98 12.99 15.16
CA MET A 178 4.77 13.66 13.86
C MET A 178 3.99 12.76 12.89
N LEU A 179 4.34 11.48 12.82
CA LEU A 179 3.62 10.49 11.99
C LEU A 179 2.15 10.39 12.42
N GLU A 180 1.87 10.37 13.71
CA GLU A 180 0.50 10.36 14.24
C GLU A 180 -0.26 11.63 13.84
N LYS A 181 0.36 12.81 13.94
CA LYS A 181 -0.26 14.08 13.52
C LYS A 181 -0.52 14.18 12.02
N SER A 182 0.24 13.44 11.21
CA SER A 182 0.10 13.45 9.75
C SER A 182 -1.05 12.59 9.20
N ASN A 183 -1.76 11.85 10.06
CA ASN A 183 -2.84 10.93 9.68
C ASN A 183 -2.44 9.76 8.75
N ILE A 184 -1.18 9.63 8.32
CA ILE A 184 -0.70 8.48 7.54
C ILE A 184 -1.04 7.14 8.20
N PRO A 185 -0.84 6.95 9.53
CA PRO A 185 -1.13 5.68 10.19
C PRO A 185 -2.62 5.33 10.24
N LEU A 186 -3.54 6.25 9.89
CA LEU A 186 -4.97 5.94 9.78
C LEU A 186 -5.29 5.09 8.56
N LEU A 187 -4.53 5.26 7.47
CA LEU A 187 -4.79 4.58 6.20
C LEU A 187 -4.13 3.21 6.14
N TYR A 188 -2.85 3.14 6.50
CA TYR A 188 -2.07 1.90 6.49
C TYR A 188 -1.05 1.87 7.63
N PRO A 189 -0.62 0.67 8.06
CA PRO A 189 0.44 0.55 9.06
C PRO A 189 1.73 1.20 8.55
N VAL A 190 2.35 2.04 9.39
CA VAL A 190 3.65 2.66 9.08
C VAL A 190 4.77 1.79 9.61
N VAL A 191 5.75 1.47 8.78
CA VAL A 191 6.96 0.74 9.17
C VAL A 191 8.07 1.74 9.51
N LEU A 192 8.63 1.64 10.71
CA LEU A 192 9.75 2.47 11.17
C LEU A 192 10.91 1.56 11.60
N ILE A 193 12.00 1.59 10.84
CA ILE A 193 13.24 0.87 11.13
C ILE A 193 14.23 1.84 11.77
N LEU A 194 14.54 1.60 13.04
CA LEU A 194 15.57 2.33 13.79
C LEU A 194 16.91 1.64 13.58
N VAL A 195 17.80 2.27 12.81
CA VAL A 195 19.14 1.79 12.53
C VAL A 195 20.11 2.40 13.53
N HIS A 196 20.67 1.57 14.40
CA HIS A 196 21.71 1.97 15.34
C HIS A 196 23.08 1.60 14.78
N LEU A 197 23.93 2.61 14.60
CA LEU A 197 25.29 2.42 14.11
C LEU A 197 26.25 2.18 15.26
N ASP A 198 26.94 1.04 15.24
CA ASP A 198 28.08 0.78 16.11
C ASP A 198 29.38 1.16 15.39
N ILE A 199 29.89 2.35 15.71
CA ILE A 199 31.18 2.85 15.25
C ILE A 199 32.21 2.49 16.33
N SER A 200 32.71 1.26 16.29
CA SER A 200 33.71 0.73 17.24
C SER A 200 34.88 0.10 16.48
N GLU A 201 36.12 0.37 16.95
CA GLU A 201 37.32 -0.34 16.49
C GLU A 201 37.38 -1.78 17.02
N ASN A 202 36.66 -2.09 18.10
CA ASN A 202 36.59 -3.40 18.73
C ASN A 202 35.46 -4.28 18.19
N ILE A 203 35.74 -5.60 18.14
CA ILE A 203 34.91 -6.66 17.55
C ILE A 203 33.67 -7.01 18.40
N SER A 204 33.64 -6.61 19.68
CA SER A 204 32.58 -7.06 20.60
C SER A 204 31.31 -6.21 20.47
N PHE A 205 30.28 -6.81 19.86
CA PHE A 205 28.90 -6.37 19.99
C PHE A 205 28.45 -6.53 21.44
N SER A 206 28.28 -5.42 22.16
CA SER A 206 27.46 -5.40 23.37
C SER A 206 26.44 -4.29 23.25
N ILE A 207 25.23 -4.62 22.78
CA ILE A 207 24.10 -3.77 23.14
C ILE A 207 23.78 -4.07 24.58
N GLU A 208 23.72 -3.02 25.38
CA GLU A 208 23.20 -3.11 26.73
C GLU A 208 21.78 -3.71 26.64
N MET A 209 21.58 -4.84 27.31
CA MET A 209 20.30 -5.56 27.34
C MET A 209 19.12 -4.64 27.73
N GLU A 210 19.42 -3.57 28.47
CA GLU A 210 18.51 -2.49 28.84
C GLU A 210 17.97 -1.74 27.61
N GLU A 211 18.81 -1.37 26.64
CA GLU A 211 18.40 -0.64 25.43
C GLU A 211 17.51 -1.50 24.52
N LEU A 212 17.83 -2.78 24.35
CA LEU A 212 16.95 -3.73 23.64
C LEU A 212 15.57 -3.84 24.32
N THR A 213 15.54 -3.85 25.64
CA THR A 213 14.30 -3.91 26.42
C THR A 213 13.49 -2.63 26.23
N ARG A 214 14.17 -1.48 26.16
CA ARG A 214 13.58 -0.17 25.94
C ARG A 214 12.94 -0.04 24.56
N ILE A 215 13.62 -0.47 23.50
CA ILE A 215 13.07 -0.50 22.13
C ILE A 215 11.85 -1.43 22.04
N LYS A 216 11.91 -2.62 22.66
CA LYS A 216 10.76 -3.54 22.70
C LYS A 216 9.54 -2.92 23.40
N LYS A 217 9.75 -2.20 24.51
CA LYS A 217 8.68 -1.49 25.21
C LYS A 217 8.08 -0.40 24.32
N PHE A 218 8.92 0.42 23.70
CA PHE A 218 8.50 1.46 22.77
C PHE A 218 7.70 0.89 21.59
N ALA A 219 8.19 -0.15 20.93
CA ALA A 219 7.51 -0.81 19.81
C ALA A 219 6.10 -1.31 20.20
N ARG A 220 5.91 -1.82 21.43
CA ARG A 220 4.59 -2.24 21.93
C ARG A 220 3.64 -1.07 22.15
N GLU A 221 4.15 0.07 22.62
CA GLU A 221 3.35 1.27 22.87
C GLU A 221 2.89 1.90 21.55
N VAL A 222 3.80 2.07 20.60
CA VAL A 222 3.51 2.71 19.30
C VAL A 222 2.75 1.82 18.32
N LYS A 223 2.77 0.49 18.51
CA LYS A 223 1.90 -0.42 17.75
C LYS A 223 0.42 -0.07 17.91
N LYS A 224 0.02 0.49 19.06
CA LYS A 224 -1.36 0.97 19.28
C LYS A 224 -1.72 2.16 18.39
N LYS A 225 -0.73 2.87 17.88
CA LYS A 225 -0.84 3.99 16.94
C LYS A 225 -0.69 3.54 15.47
N ASN A 226 -0.78 2.23 15.20
CA ASN A 226 -0.56 1.64 13.87
C ASN A 226 0.84 1.89 13.29
N VAL A 227 1.85 2.04 14.16
CA VAL A 227 3.27 2.16 13.77
C VAL A 227 4.02 0.89 14.20
N LEU A 228 4.67 0.23 13.24
CA LEU A 228 5.46 -0.97 13.41
C LEU A 228 6.94 -0.61 13.52
N VAL A 229 7.48 -0.68 14.73
CA VAL A 229 8.88 -0.33 14.98
C VAL A 229 9.77 -1.57 15.03
N TYR A 230 10.87 -1.51 14.28
CA TYR A 230 11.92 -2.52 14.24
C TYR A 230 13.26 -1.89 14.54
N GLY A 231 14.14 -2.61 15.24
CA GLY A 231 15.53 -2.21 15.44
C GLY A 231 16.45 -2.96 14.49
N LEU A 232 17.34 -2.24 13.81
CA LEU A 232 18.43 -2.78 13.00
C LEU A 232 19.76 -2.26 13.54
N LEU A 233 20.76 -3.12 13.57
CA LEU A 233 22.07 -2.81 14.15
C LEU A 233 23.10 -3.01 13.06
N ILE A 234 23.88 -1.99 12.77
CA ILE A 234 24.91 -2.05 11.73
C ILE A 234 26.25 -1.71 12.37
N GLN A 235 27.20 -2.64 12.29
CA GLN A 235 28.58 -2.36 12.64
C GLN A 235 29.25 -1.67 11.46
N TYR A 236 29.69 -0.43 11.67
CA TYR A 236 30.35 0.35 10.64
C TYR A 236 31.82 0.54 11.01
N LYS A 237 32.70 -0.10 10.23
CA LYS A 237 34.15 0.08 10.36
C LYS A 237 34.59 1.22 9.44
N VAL A 238 35.11 2.29 10.03
CA VAL A 238 35.82 3.33 9.27
C VAL A 238 37.16 2.72 8.84
N SER A 239 37.28 2.35 7.56
CA SER A 239 38.57 1.94 7.01
C SER A 239 39.37 3.21 6.75
N ASN A 240 40.34 3.52 7.61
CA ASN A 240 41.32 4.58 7.34
C ASN A 240 42.22 4.09 6.21
N PHE A 241 41.87 4.38 4.96
CA PHE A 241 42.85 4.34 3.88
C PHE A 241 43.71 5.61 4.01
N LEU A 242 44.93 5.40 4.51
CA LEU A 242 46.07 6.32 4.39
C LEU A 242 46.55 6.36 2.94
#